data_AF-A0A948ZND0-F1
#
_entry.id   AF-A0A948ZND0-F1
#
_cell.length_a   1.000
_cell.length_b   1.000
_cell.length_c   1.000
_cell.angle_alpha   90.00
_cell.angle_beta   90.00
_cell.angle_gamma   90.00
#
_symmetry.space_group_name_H-M   'P 1'
#
loop_
_entity.id
_entity.type
_entity.pdbx_description
1 polymer ?
#
loop_
_entity_poly.entity_id
_entity_poly.type
_entity_poly.pdbx_seq_one_letter_code
_entity_poly.pdbx_strand_id
1 'polypeptide(L)'
;MSKYQVAVVRRPDKWKPECADDVPLELKGPVEVLAESDDLFAAVDRAIEHNQSQKSQQGGRWAVVVEPGSAGRAWPAARICTPLTYKVVAIWWPDGWEPGSPLDVPNCVRQSEEQADGHWLGYARAEATVLGLNRQCMDHPGATWYVVAAVENEVLSRTVSYDSAGTETATEVRRMHVIRPAEGGRGDCLLCPAGSFPCAEADWSSQPQTVSIRHVRPFGTTAKS
;
A
#
# COMPACT_ATOMS: atom_id res chain seq x y z
N MET A 1 -0.76 8.48 16.15
CA MET A 1 -0.50 7.47 15.10
C MET A 1 -1.80 6.77 14.77
N SER A 2 -2.00 6.33 13.54
CA SER A 2 -3.17 5.53 13.18
C SER A 2 -3.09 4.18 13.89
N LYS A 3 -4.20 3.77 14.51
CA LYS A 3 -4.33 2.45 15.12
C LYS A 3 -5.03 1.55 14.12
N TYR A 4 -4.55 0.33 13.93
CA TYR A 4 -5.16 -0.67 13.06
C TYR A 4 -5.80 -1.78 13.91
N GLN A 5 -6.95 -2.26 13.47
CA GLN A 5 -7.66 -3.38 14.09
C GLN A 5 -7.79 -4.53 13.11
N VAL A 6 -7.54 -5.73 13.61
CA VAL A 6 -7.86 -6.97 12.90
C VAL A 6 -9.27 -7.36 13.30
N ALA A 7 -10.24 -7.02 12.46
CA ALA A 7 -11.65 -7.28 12.68
C ALA A 7 -12.08 -8.56 11.99
N VAL A 8 -12.76 -9.46 12.70
CA VAL A 8 -13.38 -10.65 12.10
C VAL A 8 -14.78 -10.30 11.66
N VAL A 9 -15.07 -10.62 10.41
CA VAL A 9 -16.38 -10.49 9.79
C VAL A 9 -16.91 -11.87 9.43
N ARG A 10 -18.22 -11.93 9.17
CA ARG A 10 -18.82 -13.14 8.61
C ARG A 10 -18.42 -13.25 7.15
N ARG A 11 -17.85 -14.40 6.79
CA ARG A 11 -17.55 -14.73 5.39
C ARG A 11 -18.86 -14.93 4.62
N PRO A 12 -19.12 -14.20 3.52
CA PRO A 12 -20.33 -14.41 2.73
C PRO A 12 -20.39 -15.81 2.11
N ASP A 13 -21.60 -16.36 2.02
CA ASP A 13 -21.82 -17.66 1.39
C ASP A 13 -21.38 -17.61 -0.08
N LYS A 14 -20.67 -18.65 -0.54
CA LYS A 14 -20.14 -18.79 -1.91
C LYS A 14 -19.06 -17.78 -2.32
N TRP A 15 -18.67 -16.84 -1.46
CA TRP A 15 -17.53 -15.97 -1.72
C TRP A 15 -16.22 -16.74 -1.63
N LYS A 16 -15.42 -16.64 -2.69
CA LYS A 16 -14.09 -17.26 -2.81
C LYS A 16 -13.06 -16.12 -2.86
N PRO A 17 -12.31 -15.90 -1.77
CA PRO A 17 -11.28 -14.87 -1.77
C PRO A 17 -10.18 -15.24 -2.77
N GLU A 18 -9.62 -14.24 -3.45
CA GLU A 18 -8.48 -14.44 -4.36
C GLU A 18 -7.17 -14.61 -3.59
N CYS A 19 -7.07 -13.96 -2.42
CA CYS A 19 -5.91 -13.98 -1.53
C CYS A 19 -6.32 -13.95 -0.06
N ALA A 20 -5.36 -14.14 0.85
CA ALA A 20 -5.63 -14.26 2.29
C ALA A 20 -5.93 -12.92 2.99
N ASP A 21 -5.72 -11.78 2.34
CA ASP A 21 -6.07 -10.44 2.82
C ASP A 21 -7.24 -9.81 2.05
N ASP A 22 -7.89 -10.58 1.17
CA ASP A 22 -9.04 -10.12 0.39
C ASP A 22 -10.20 -9.67 1.30
N VAL A 23 -11.08 -8.82 0.78
CA VAL A 23 -12.21 -8.26 1.54
C VAL A 23 -13.51 -8.42 0.75
N PRO A 24 -14.58 -8.97 1.36
CA PRO A 24 -15.86 -9.08 0.68
C PRO A 24 -16.46 -7.69 0.42
N LEU A 25 -17.14 -7.54 -0.72
CA LEU A 25 -17.77 -6.27 -1.13
C LEU A 25 -18.83 -5.77 -0.12
N GLU A 26 -19.53 -6.69 0.53
CA GLU A 26 -20.56 -6.39 1.52
C GLU A 26 -20.10 -6.87 2.90
N LEU A 27 -19.87 -5.91 3.79
CA LEU A 27 -19.47 -6.18 5.17
C LEU A 27 -20.66 -5.93 6.10
N LYS A 28 -20.86 -6.87 7.04
CA LYS A 28 -21.86 -6.73 8.10
C LYS A 28 -21.18 -6.70 9.45
N GLY A 29 -20.68 -5.53 9.81
CA GLY A 29 -20.06 -5.23 11.12
C GLY A 29 -18.89 -6.15 11.50
N PRO A 30 -18.21 -5.85 12.62
CA PRO A 30 -17.29 -6.80 13.21
C PRO A 30 -18.11 -7.81 14.02
N VAL A 31 -17.87 -9.09 13.79
CA VAL A 31 -18.30 -10.15 14.72
C VAL A 31 -17.47 -10.07 16.00
N GLU A 32 -16.17 -9.80 15.86
CA GLU A 32 -15.22 -9.65 16.97
C GLU A 32 -13.97 -8.87 16.48
N VAL A 33 -13.19 -8.31 17.41
CA VAL A 33 -11.86 -7.75 17.13
C VAL A 33 -10.82 -8.71 17.69
N LEU A 34 -9.93 -9.22 16.84
CA LEU A 34 -8.90 -10.19 17.24
C LEU A 34 -7.69 -9.52 17.88
N ALA A 35 -7.26 -8.39 17.33
CA ALA A 35 -6.06 -7.71 17.74
C ALA A 35 -6.08 -6.23 17.34
N GLU A 36 -5.24 -5.45 18.01
CA GLU A 36 -4.92 -4.08 17.64
C GLU A 36 -3.41 -3.96 17.39
N SER A 37 -3.02 -3.02 16.53
CA SER A 37 -1.62 -2.76 16.17
C SER A 37 -1.43 -1.29 15.80
N ASP A 38 -0.28 -0.71 16.12
CA ASP A 38 0.13 0.59 15.56
C ASP A 38 0.86 0.42 14.21
N ASP A 39 1.20 -0.82 13.84
CA ASP A 39 1.82 -1.20 12.57
C ASP A 39 0.81 -1.92 11.67
N LEU A 40 0.61 -1.38 10.45
CA LEU A 40 -0.30 -1.94 9.45
C LEU A 40 0.11 -3.35 9.04
N PHE A 41 1.38 -3.58 8.73
CA PHE A 41 1.85 -4.87 8.22
C PHE A 41 1.75 -5.95 9.28
N ALA A 42 2.04 -5.63 10.54
CA ALA A 42 1.80 -6.55 11.65
C ALA A 42 0.30 -6.89 11.82
N ALA A 43 -0.61 -5.96 11.51
CA ALA A 43 -2.04 -6.25 11.49
C ALA A 43 -2.44 -7.12 10.30
N VAL A 44 -1.88 -6.87 9.11
CA VAL A 44 -2.12 -7.68 7.90
C VAL A 44 -1.64 -9.11 8.08
N ASP A 45 -0.43 -9.31 8.59
CA ASP A 45 0.13 -10.65 8.84
C ASP A 45 -0.76 -11.46 9.78
N ARG A 46 -1.26 -10.83 10.86
CA ARG A 46 -2.21 -11.46 11.78
C ARG A 46 -3.55 -11.81 11.12
N ALA A 47 -4.06 -10.94 10.23
CA ALA A 47 -5.27 -11.22 9.46
C ALA A 47 -5.05 -12.42 8.52
N ILE A 48 -3.93 -12.44 7.80
CA ILE A 48 -3.56 -13.53 6.89
C ILE A 48 -3.41 -14.85 7.65
N GLU A 49 -2.69 -14.85 8.78
CA GLU A 49 -2.52 -16.03 9.63
C GLU A 49 -3.88 -16.58 10.10
N HIS A 50 -4.77 -15.69 10.56
CA HIS A 50 -6.13 -16.09 10.92
C HIS A 50 -6.87 -16.72 9.74
N ASN A 51 -6.85 -16.08 8.56
CA ASN A 51 -7.56 -16.53 7.36
C ASN A 51 -7.03 -17.83 6.78
N GLN A 52 -5.75 -18.12 6.98
CA GLN A 52 -5.12 -19.39 6.59
C GLN A 52 -5.35 -20.51 7.61
N SER A 53 -5.74 -20.19 8.85
CA SER A 53 -5.99 -21.20 9.88
C SER A 53 -7.17 -22.12 9.55
N GLN A 54 -7.07 -23.40 9.93
CA GLN A 54 -8.15 -24.39 9.73
C GLN A 54 -9.47 -23.95 10.40
N LYS A 55 -9.37 -23.31 11.57
CA LYS A 55 -10.53 -22.83 12.34
C LYS A 55 -11.32 -21.77 11.56
N SER A 56 -10.64 -20.86 10.88
CA SER A 56 -11.29 -19.84 10.05
C SER A 56 -11.97 -20.46 8.82
N GLN A 57 -11.27 -21.37 8.15
CA GLN A 57 -11.78 -22.05 6.94
C GLN A 57 -13.07 -22.84 7.19
N GLN A 58 -13.23 -23.44 8.37
CA GLN A 58 -14.43 -24.20 8.74
C GLN A 58 -15.54 -23.32 9.35
N GLY A 59 -15.17 -22.18 9.96
CA GLY A 59 -16.07 -21.39 10.79
C GLY A 59 -16.87 -20.30 10.08
N GLY A 60 -16.72 -20.12 8.76
CA GLY A 60 -17.38 -19.04 8.02
C GLY A 60 -16.99 -17.64 8.54
N ARG A 61 -15.78 -17.52 9.09
CA ARG A 61 -15.20 -16.27 9.60
C ARG A 61 -14.08 -15.81 8.67
N TRP A 62 -13.84 -14.51 8.65
CA TRP A 62 -12.77 -13.91 7.85
C TRP A 62 -12.24 -12.65 8.54
N ALA A 63 -10.93 -12.51 8.67
CA ALA A 63 -10.29 -11.35 9.25
C ALA A 63 -9.99 -10.30 8.16
N VAL A 64 -10.25 -9.04 8.46
CA VAL A 64 -9.93 -7.88 7.65
C VAL A 64 -9.21 -6.85 8.50
N VAL A 65 -8.36 -6.02 7.89
CA VAL A 65 -7.68 -4.93 8.62
C VAL A 65 -8.41 -3.62 8.37
N VAL A 66 -8.71 -2.92 9.46
CA VAL A 66 -9.42 -1.63 9.42
C VAL A 66 -8.72 -0.58 10.27
N GLU A 67 -8.89 0.69 9.92
CA GLU A 67 -8.60 1.85 10.76
C GLU A 67 -9.92 2.30 11.43
N PRO A 68 -10.12 2.00 12.73
CA PRO A 68 -11.33 2.38 13.44
C PRO A 68 -11.43 3.91 13.59
N GLY A 69 -12.66 4.43 13.67
CA GLY A 69 -12.91 5.86 13.84
C GLY A 69 -12.69 6.69 12.57
N SER A 70 -12.18 6.09 11.50
CA SER A 70 -12.18 6.67 10.15
C SER A 70 -13.38 6.14 9.39
N ALA A 71 -14.22 7.03 8.84
CA ALA A 71 -15.39 6.58 8.08
C ALA A 71 -14.96 5.96 6.75
N GLY A 72 -15.27 4.67 6.56
CA GLY A 72 -15.03 3.96 5.32
C GLY A 72 -16.23 3.98 4.38
N ARG A 73 -15.99 3.72 3.09
CA ARG A 73 -17.05 3.69 2.07
C ARG A 73 -17.94 2.46 2.21
N ALA A 74 -17.32 1.29 2.43
CA ALA A 74 -18.06 0.04 2.60
C ALA A 74 -18.46 -0.20 4.07
N TRP A 75 -17.79 0.49 5.00
CA TRP A 75 -18.07 0.37 6.42
C TRP A 75 -18.05 1.75 7.10
N PRO A 76 -19.21 2.33 7.42
CA PRO A 76 -19.28 3.72 7.94
C PRO A 76 -18.52 3.99 9.24
N ALA A 77 -18.26 2.95 10.04
CA ALA A 77 -17.60 3.06 11.35
C ALA A 77 -16.07 2.85 11.30
N ALA A 78 -15.53 2.34 10.19
CA ALA A 78 -14.11 2.02 10.05
C ALA A 78 -13.67 2.02 8.58
N ARG A 79 -12.45 2.48 8.30
CA ARG A 79 -11.90 2.46 6.94
C ARG A 79 -11.19 1.14 6.71
N ILE A 80 -11.50 0.45 5.64
CA ILE A 80 -10.86 -0.84 5.32
C ILE A 80 -9.49 -0.59 4.69
N CYS A 81 -8.46 -1.20 5.26
CA CYS A 81 -7.09 -1.08 4.79
C CYS A 81 -6.75 -2.14 3.74
N THR A 82 -7.31 -3.35 3.86
CA THR A 82 -7.04 -4.50 2.99
C THR A 82 -8.11 -4.69 1.88
N PRO A 83 -7.84 -5.48 0.82
CA PRO A 83 -6.54 -6.04 0.46
C PRO A 83 -5.52 -4.94 0.14
N LEU A 84 -4.23 -5.22 0.37
CA LEU A 84 -3.18 -4.32 -0.07
C LEU A 84 -2.89 -4.55 -1.55
N THR A 85 -2.79 -3.46 -2.30
CA THR A 85 -2.29 -3.50 -3.68
C THR A 85 -0.87 -2.97 -3.72
N TYR A 86 0.00 -3.57 -4.53
CA TYR A 86 1.41 -3.19 -4.56
C TYR A 86 1.74 -2.46 -5.85
N LYS A 87 2.61 -1.47 -5.76
CA LYS A 87 3.19 -0.78 -6.91
C LYS A 87 4.68 -0.55 -6.69
N VAL A 88 5.40 -0.44 -7.80
CA VAL A 88 6.77 0.06 -7.80
C VAL A 88 6.70 1.58 -7.90
N VAL A 89 7.40 2.27 -7.00
CA VAL A 89 7.52 3.73 -7.04
C VAL A 89 8.97 4.13 -7.15
N ALA A 90 9.20 5.16 -7.96
CA ALA A 90 10.46 5.87 -7.99
C ALA A 90 10.53 6.82 -6.79
N ILE A 91 11.69 6.84 -6.15
CA ILE A 91 12.06 7.74 -5.09
C ILE A 91 13.35 8.44 -5.50
N TRP A 92 13.58 9.63 -4.94
CA TRP A 92 14.85 10.30 -5.14
C TRP A 92 15.98 9.47 -4.50
N TRP A 93 17.06 9.24 -5.27
CA TRP A 93 18.30 8.66 -4.74
C TRP A 93 18.99 9.72 -3.88
N PRO A 94 19.13 9.53 -2.55
CA PRO A 94 19.71 10.57 -1.72
C PRO A 94 21.20 10.78 -1.96
N ASP A 95 21.63 12.03 -2.09
CA ASP A 95 23.07 12.36 -2.21
C ASP A 95 23.85 11.72 -1.03
N GLY A 96 24.96 11.07 -1.34
CA GLY A 96 25.82 10.41 -0.34
C GLY A 96 25.20 9.18 0.35
N TRP A 97 24.06 8.67 -0.13
CA TRP A 97 23.52 7.38 0.26
C TRP A 97 24.02 6.28 -0.68
N GLU A 98 24.52 5.20 -0.09
CA GLU A 98 25.10 4.06 -0.81
C GLU A 98 24.34 2.77 -0.47
N PRO A 99 23.57 2.18 -1.40
CA PRO A 99 22.91 0.90 -1.18
C PRO A 99 23.93 -0.24 -1.17
N GLY A 100 23.85 -1.11 -0.16
CA GLY A 100 24.58 -2.38 -0.10
C GLY A 100 23.84 -3.53 -0.81
N SER A 101 22.56 -3.35 -1.09
CA SER A 101 21.71 -4.30 -1.82
C SER A 101 20.71 -3.56 -2.73
N PRO A 102 20.30 -4.14 -3.86
CA PRO A 102 19.22 -3.61 -4.69
C PRO A 102 17.85 -3.56 -3.98
N LEU A 103 17.72 -4.17 -2.80
CA LEU A 103 16.51 -4.12 -1.98
C LEU A 103 16.61 -3.12 -0.83
N ASP A 104 17.73 -2.40 -0.69
CA ASP A 104 17.88 -1.40 0.35
C ASP A 104 16.90 -0.25 0.16
N VAL A 105 16.42 0.28 1.28
CA VAL A 105 15.49 1.40 1.30
C VAL A 105 15.98 2.47 2.29
N PRO A 106 16.29 3.70 1.81
CA PRO A 106 16.80 4.77 2.67
C PRO A 106 15.74 5.23 3.66
N ASN A 107 16.13 5.61 4.88
CA ASN A 107 15.18 6.03 5.93
C ASN A 107 14.31 7.26 5.55
N CYS A 108 14.86 8.16 4.75
CA CYS A 108 14.13 9.30 4.21
C CYS A 108 13.66 9.00 2.79
N VAL A 109 12.39 8.67 2.63
CA VAL A 109 11.80 8.48 1.30
C VAL A 109 11.04 9.72 0.87
N ARG A 110 11.47 10.29 -0.25
CA ARG A 110 10.70 11.29 -1.00
C ARG A 110 10.33 10.70 -2.36
N GLN A 111 9.03 10.58 -2.62
CA GLN A 111 8.54 10.18 -3.94
C GLN A 111 9.05 11.17 -4.99
N SER A 112 9.53 10.65 -6.11
CA SER A 112 9.79 11.49 -7.29
C SER A 112 8.47 12.02 -7.83
N GLU A 113 8.48 13.22 -8.41
CA GLU A 113 7.27 13.83 -9.01
C GLU A 113 6.74 13.05 -10.22
N GLU A 114 7.53 12.12 -10.78
CA GLU A 114 7.07 11.20 -11.80
C GLU A 114 5.95 10.30 -11.27
N GLN A 115 4.72 10.58 -11.72
CA GLN A 115 3.62 9.64 -11.62
C GLN A 115 3.99 8.40 -12.42
N ALA A 116 4.47 7.37 -11.72
CA ALA A 116 4.48 6.04 -12.29
C ALA A 116 3.02 5.65 -12.58
N ASP A 117 2.63 5.71 -13.86
CA ASP A 117 1.53 4.96 -14.46
C ASP A 117 1.84 3.46 -14.26
N GLY A 118 1.81 3.03 -13.00
CA GLY A 118 2.17 1.71 -12.56
C GLY A 118 0.93 0.86 -12.52
N HIS A 119 0.96 -0.26 -13.24
CA HIS A 119 0.01 -1.33 -13.01
C HIS A 119 0.12 -1.81 -11.56
N TRP A 120 -1.03 -2.13 -10.96
CA TRP A 120 -1.07 -2.84 -9.70
C TRP A 120 -0.47 -4.23 -9.88
N LEU A 121 0.39 -4.63 -8.94
CA LEU A 121 1.10 -5.90 -8.95
C LEU A 121 0.79 -6.65 -7.65
N GLY A 122 0.96 -7.98 -7.69
CA GLY A 122 1.17 -8.75 -6.46
C GLY A 122 2.58 -8.49 -5.90
N TYR A 123 2.74 -8.63 -4.59
CA TYR A 123 3.98 -8.31 -3.87
C TYR A 123 5.24 -8.94 -4.51
N ALA A 124 5.23 -10.25 -4.73
CA ALA A 124 6.37 -10.97 -5.31
C ALA A 124 6.81 -10.41 -6.68
N ARG A 125 5.85 -9.96 -7.50
CA ARG A 125 6.15 -9.35 -8.80
C ARG A 125 6.68 -7.92 -8.64
N ALA A 126 6.16 -7.14 -7.70
CA ALA A 126 6.67 -5.82 -7.41
C ALA A 126 8.11 -5.87 -6.88
N GLU A 127 8.40 -6.79 -5.95
CA GLU A 127 9.74 -7.00 -5.40
C GLU A 127 10.74 -7.44 -6.46
N ALA A 128 10.39 -8.44 -7.29
CA ALA A 128 11.25 -8.87 -8.40
C ALA A 128 11.53 -7.74 -9.41
N THR A 129 10.55 -6.85 -9.63
CA THR A 129 10.71 -5.68 -10.50
C THR A 129 11.68 -4.67 -9.89
N VAL A 130 11.53 -4.34 -8.60
CA VAL A 130 12.45 -3.47 -7.85
C VAL A 130 13.87 -4.03 -7.87
N LEU A 131 14.03 -5.34 -7.62
CA LEU A 131 15.31 -6.01 -7.69
C LEU A 131 16.00 -5.80 -9.04
N GLY A 132 15.27 -5.96 -10.14
CA GLY A 132 15.79 -5.78 -11.49
C GLY A 132 16.18 -4.32 -11.80
N LEU A 133 15.29 -3.38 -11.47
CA LEU A 133 15.52 -1.95 -11.71
C LEU A 133 16.70 -1.42 -10.89
N ASN A 134 16.75 -1.73 -9.59
CA ASN A 134 17.79 -1.22 -8.72
C ASN A 134 19.16 -1.84 -9.01
N ARG A 135 19.24 -3.08 -9.50
CA ARG A 135 20.50 -3.62 -10.04
C ARG A 135 21.04 -2.77 -11.19
N GLN A 136 20.17 -2.35 -12.10
CA GLN A 136 20.57 -1.45 -13.19
C GLN A 136 21.04 -0.11 -12.65
N CYS A 137 20.36 0.44 -11.62
CA CYS A 137 20.77 1.68 -10.98
C CYS A 137 22.10 1.56 -10.22
N MET A 138 22.43 0.38 -9.68
CA MET A 138 23.75 0.12 -9.08
C MET A 138 24.86 0.08 -10.14
N ASP A 139 24.58 -0.50 -11.31
CA ASP A 139 25.55 -0.53 -12.42
C ASP A 139 25.70 0.84 -13.11
N HIS A 140 24.62 1.62 -13.15
CA HIS A 140 24.55 2.94 -13.78
C HIS A 140 23.85 3.93 -12.84
N PRO A 141 24.59 4.53 -11.88
CA PRO A 141 24.02 5.43 -10.90
C PRO A 141 23.30 6.62 -11.55
N GLY A 142 22.10 6.91 -11.04
CA GLY A 142 21.26 8.02 -11.46
C GLY A 142 20.63 8.73 -10.26
N ALA A 143 19.68 9.63 -10.51
CA ALA A 143 18.97 10.36 -9.44
C ALA A 143 17.75 9.60 -8.87
N THR A 144 17.52 8.37 -9.34
CA THR A 144 16.30 7.60 -9.05
C THR A 144 16.65 6.25 -8.43
N TRP A 145 15.90 5.88 -7.40
CA TRP A 145 15.88 4.55 -6.82
C TRP A 145 14.44 4.03 -6.78
N TYR A 146 14.24 2.72 -6.82
CA TYR A 146 12.90 2.14 -6.85
C TYR A 146 12.60 1.38 -5.56
N VAL A 147 11.36 1.48 -5.09
CA VAL A 147 10.90 0.78 -3.89
C VAL A 147 9.53 0.16 -4.12
N VAL A 148 9.21 -0.87 -3.33
CA VAL A 148 7.87 -1.43 -3.30
C VAL A 148 7.03 -0.59 -2.36
N ALA A 149 5.82 -0.25 -2.79
CA ALA A 149 4.85 0.43 -1.95
C ALA A 149 3.54 -0.36 -1.89
N ALA A 150 3.02 -0.56 -0.67
CA ALA A 150 1.68 -1.06 -0.42
C ALA A 150 0.70 0.12 -0.39
N VAL A 151 -0.38 0.00 -1.16
CA VAL A 151 -1.46 0.98 -1.24
C VAL A 151 -2.71 0.37 -0.66
N GLU A 152 -3.30 1.08 0.28
CA GLU A 152 -4.53 0.65 0.94
C GLU A 152 -5.73 0.68 -0.01
N ASN A 153 -6.69 -0.22 0.25
CA ASN A 153 -7.84 -0.41 -0.62
C ASN A 153 -8.79 0.81 -0.66
N GLU A 154 -9.02 1.47 0.48
CA GLU A 154 -9.97 2.58 0.53
C GLU A 154 -9.35 3.95 0.16
N VAL A 155 -10.14 4.71 -0.59
CA VAL A 155 -9.83 6.06 -1.06
C VAL A 155 -10.00 7.07 0.08
N LEU A 156 -9.00 7.91 0.30
CA LEU A 156 -9.04 9.01 1.26
C LEU A 156 -9.85 10.20 0.72
N SER A 157 -9.66 10.53 -0.55
CA SER A 157 -10.41 11.58 -1.24
C SER A 157 -10.53 11.31 -2.73
N ARG A 158 -11.63 11.77 -3.32
CA ARG A 158 -11.86 11.70 -4.76
C ARG A 158 -12.30 13.04 -5.30
N THR A 159 -11.60 13.54 -6.31
CA THR A 159 -11.96 14.76 -7.04
C THR A 159 -12.34 14.38 -8.46
N VAL A 160 -13.48 14.85 -8.94
CA VAL A 160 -13.94 14.62 -10.32
C VAL A 160 -14.05 15.97 -11.01
N SER A 161 -13.40 16.11 -12.17
CA SER A 161 -13.49 17.27 -13.04
C SER A 161 -13.89 16.85 -14.45
N TYR A 162 -14.49 17.78 -15.19
CA TYR A 162 -14.86 17.58 -16.59
C TYR A 162 -14.16 18.64 -17.43
N ASP A 163 -13.56 18.23 -18.55
CA ASP A 163 -13.04 19.18 -19.54
C ASP A 163 -14.16 19.72 -20.45
N SER A 164 -13.82 20.65 -21.35
CA SER A 164 -14.76 21.23 -22.31
C SER A 164 -15.30 20.23 -23.35
N ALA A 165 -14.66 19.07 -23.50
CA ALA A 165 -15.12 17.97 -24.35
C ALA A 165 -16.01 16.97 -23.58
N GLY A 166 -16.26 17.22 -22.29
CA GLY A 166 -17.03 16.34 -21.41
C GLY A 166 -16.26 15.13 -20.88
N THR A 167 -14.94 15.07 -21.07
CA THR A 167 -14.09 14.01 -20.53
C THR A 167 -14.05 14.10 -19.01
N GLU A 168 -14.47 13.04 -18.33
CA GLU A 168 -14.36 12.93 -16.87
C GLU A 168 -12.91 12.59 -16.50
N THR A 169 -12.28 13.44 -15.68
CA THR A 169 -11.04 13.11 -14.98
C THR A 169 -11.36 12.93 -13.50
N ALA A 170 -11.14 11.72 -12.97
CA ALA A 170 -11.23 11.43 -11.55
C ALA A 170 -9.83 11.24 -10.95
N THR A 171 -9.51 11.98 -9.91
CA THR A 171 -8.29 11.81 -9.10
C THR A 171 -8.67 11.20 -7.77
N GLU A 172 -8.15 10.01 -7.47
CA GLU A 172 -8.30 9.33 -6.18
C GLU A 172 -7.00 9.42 -5.38
N VAL A 173 -7.07 9.88 -4.14
CA VAL A 173 -5.94 9.88 -3.21
C VAL A 173 -6.08 8.69 -2.28
N ARG A 174 -5.03 7.88 -2.17
CA ARG A 174 -4.97 6.70 -1.29
C ARG A 174 -3.78 6.79 -0.35
N ARG A 175 -3.86 6.10 0.79
CA ARG A 175 -2.73 5.93 1.71
C ARG A 175 -1.77 4.89 1.14
N MET A 176 -0.48 5.16 1.24
CA MET A 176 0.60 4.34 0.73
C MET A 176 1.69 4.17 1.78
N HIS A 177 2.27 2.99 1.83
CA HIS A 177 3.31 2.58 2.76
C HIS A 177 4.49 2.02 1.98
N VAL A 178 5.68 2.60 2.16
CA VAL A 178 6.90 2.05 1.56
C VAL A 178 7.32 0.81 2.34
N ILE A 179 7.59 -0.27 1.61
CA ILE A 179 7.99 -1.55 2.19
C ILE A 179 9.50 -1.65 2.12
N ARG A 180 10.11 -2.04 3.24
CA ARG A 180 11.47 -2.57 3.26
C ARG A 180 11.39 -4.09 3.16
N PRO A 181 11.85 -4.71 2.07
CA PRO A 181 11.92 -6.16 1.95
C PRO A 181 12.71 -6.79 3.09
N ALA A 182 12.42 -8.04 3.44
CA ALA A 182 13.12 -8.74 4.53
C ALA A 182 14.64 -8.88 4.27
N GLU A 183 15.03 -9.02 3.01
CA GLU A 183 16.43 -9.07 2.57
C GLU A 183 17.05 -7.68 2.29
N GLY A 184 16.27 -6.61 2.48
CA GLY A 184 16.68 -5.23 2.29
C GLY A 184 17.16 -4.58 3.58
N GLY A 185 18.24 -3.80 3.49
CA GLY A 185 18.74 -2.94 4.54
C GLY A 185 18.29 -1.48 4.38
N ARG A 186 19.02 -0.60 5.07
CA ARG A 186 18.84 0.86 4.97
C ARG A 186 19.86 1.54 4.07
N GLY A 187 20.81 0.79 3.50
CA GLY A 187 22.04 1.30 2.90
C GLY A 187 22.96 2.00 3.92
N ASP A 188 24.07 2.53 3.42
CA ASP A 188 24.95 3.43 4.17
C ASP A 188 24.55 4.88 3.90
N CYS A 189 24.48 5.67 4.96
CA CYS A 189 24.14 7.10 4.92
C CYS A 189 25.10 7.91 5.81
N LEU A 190 26.30 7.41 6.13
CA LEU A 190 27.26 8.10 6.99
C LEU A 190 27.69 9.47 6.44
N LEU A 191 27.67 9.63 5.11
CA LEU A 191 28.07 10.85 4.41
C LEU A 191 26.89 11.56 3.73
N CYS A 192 25.66 11.08 3.93
CA CYS A 192 24.51 11.65 3.25
C CYS A 192 24.08 12.96 3.93
N PRO A 193 23.85 14.06 3.18
CA PRO A 193 23.22 15.26 3.74
C PRO A 193 21.85 14.95 4.35
N ALA A 194 21.20 13.88 3.87
CA ALA A 194 19.93 13.40 4.36
C ALA A 194 19.93 12.94 5.82
N GLY A 195 21.10 12.62 6.41
CA GLY A 195 21.22 12.26 7.82
C GLY A 195 20.84 13.39 8.77
N SER A 196 20.80 14.64 8.27
CA SER A 196 20.33 15.80 9.04
C SER A 196 18.80 15.97 9.04
N PHE A 197 18.07 15.21 8.21
CA PHE A 197 16.62 15.31 8.18
C PHE A 197 16.00 14.51 9.35
N PRO A 198 14.93 15.02 9.98
CA PRO A 198 14.23 14.29 11.05
C PRO A 198 13.75 12.89 10.65
N CYS A 199 13.48 12.64 9.36
CA CYS A 199 13.10 11.32 8.87
C CYS A 199 14.25 10.29 8.90
N ALA A 200 15.52 10.72 8.96
CA ALA A 200 16.65 9.81 8.96
C ALA A 200 16.87 9.19 10.35
N GLU A 201 16.53 9.94 11.40
CA GLU A 201 16.62 9.54 12.82
C GLU A 201 15.38 8.80 13.32
N ALA A 202 14.25 8.92 12.61
CA ALA A 202 13.03 8.21 12.97
C ALA A 202 13.21 6.70 12.77
N ASP A 203 12.62 5.91 13.67
CA ASP A 203 12.35 4.51 13.37
C ASP A 203 11.55 4.48 12.07
N TRP A 204 11.96 3.61 11.14
CA TRP A 204 11.39 3.37 9.81
C TRP A 204 9.87 3.07 9.81
N SER A 205 9.24 3.08 10.99
CA SER A 205 7.81 3.13 11.21
C SER A 205 7.14 3.91 10.10
N SER A 206 6.32 3.16 9.36
CA SER A 206 5.63 3.49 8.13
C SER A 206 4.93 4.84 8.23
N GLN A 207 5.66 5.94 7.98
CA GLN A 207 5.04 7.24 7.87
C GLN A 207 4.11 7.15 6.66
N PRO A 208 2.79 7.31 6.87
CA PRO A 208 1.83 7.12 5.81
C PRO A 208 2.07 8.20 4.77
N GLN A 209 2.42 7.77 3.57
CA GLN A 209 2.46 8.65 2.41
C GLN A 209 1.11 8.57 1.70
N THR A 210 0.91 9.45 0.73
CA THR A 210 -0.25 9.38 -0.16
C THR A 210 0.20 9.12 -1.58
N VAL A 211 -0.70 8.54 -2.36
CA VAL A 211 -0.56 8.36 -3.80
C VAL A 211 -1.83 8.86 -4.47
N SER A 212 -1.65 9.64 -5.54
CA SER A 212 -2.75 10.14 -6.37
C SER A 212 -2.86 9.31 -7.64
N ILE A 213 -4.03 8.74 -7.88
CA ILE A 213 -4.34 7.92 -9.04
C ILE A 213 -5.29 8.70 -9.93
N ARG A 214 -4.94 8.85 -11.21
CA ARG A 214 -5.77 9.56 -12.18
C ARG A 214 -6.48 8.56 -13.09
N HIS A 215 -7.80 8.69 -13.19
CA HIS A 215 -8.64 7.97 -14.12
C HIS A 215 -9.23 8.96 -15.12
N VAL A 216 -9.16 8.64 -16.41
CA VAL A 216 -9.75 9.45 -17.49
C VAL A 216 -10.78 8.60 -18.20
N ARG A 217 -12.03 9.09 -18.24
CA ARG A 217 -13.14 8.45 -18.95
C ARG A 217 -13.68 9.40 -20.02
N PRO A 218 -13.58 9.03 -21.31
CA PRO A 218 -14.16 9.83 -22.39
C PRO A 218 -15.70 9.81 -22.34
N PHE A 219 -16.31 10.95 -22.67
CA PHE A 219 -17.76 11.09 -22.74
C PHE A 219 -18.36 10.12 -23.77
N GLY A 220 -19.40 9.37 -23.40
CA GLY A 220 -20.16 8.53 -24.33
C GLY A 220 -19.80 7.04 -24.39
N THR A 221 -18.87 6.55 -23.57
CA THR A 221 -18.67 5.09 -23.40
C THR A 221 -19.59 4.53 -22.31
N THR A 222 -20.89 4.43 -22.60
CA THR A 222 -21.74 3.46 -21.89
C THR A 222 -21.31 2.07 -22.33
N ALA A 223 -20.62 1.34 -21.43
CA ALA A 223 -20.42 -0.09 -21.61
C ALA A 223 -21.80 -0.74 -21.75
N LYS A 224 -22.12 -1.24 -22.95
CA LYS A 224 -23.27 -2.12 -23.12
C LYS A 224 -23.06 -3.33 -22.22
N SER A 225 -23.98 -3.51 -21.29
CA SER A 225 -24.09 -4.70 -20.43
C SER A 225 -24.54 -5.91 -21.24
#